data_AF-C5J889-F1
#
_entry.id   AF-C5J889-F1
#
_cell.length_a   1.000
_cell.length_b   1.000
_cell.length_c   1.000
_cell.angle_alpha   90.00
_cell.angle_beta   90.00
_cell.angle_gamma   90.00
#
_symmetry.space_group_name_H-M   'P 1'
#
loop_
_entity.id
_entity.type
_entity.pdbx_description
1 polymer ?
#
loop_
_entity_poly.entity_id
_entity_poly.type
_entity_poly.pdbx_seq_one_letter_code
_entity_poly.pdbx_strand_id
1 'polypeptide(L)'
;MKSVILTVVALTNIVASAQPTLDSDPLCEGRIDVTRYIECMREKYRPAFDMALTCSRKLGAQAMTDFIKLSCGKLLATKEQETEYGDCLKQSISPSSALNEDGLLKVVQDCRSYATK
;
A
#
# COMPACT_ATOMS: atom_id res chain seq x y z
N MET A 1 0.23 -11.46 -44.49
CA MET A 1 -1.24 -11.48 -44.37
C MET A 1 -1.71 -12.90 -44.05
N LYS A 2 -2.17 -13.13 -42.82
CA LYS A 2 -3.20 -14.13 -42.45
C LYS A 2 -3.52 -13.94 -40.97
N SER A 3 -4.74 -13.50 -40.72
CA SER A 3 -5.35 -13.32 -39.41
C SER A 3 -5.46 -14.64 -38.65
N VAL A 4 -5.23 -14.59 -37.34
CA VAL A 4 -5.91 -15.46 -36.39
C VAL A 4 -6.59 -14.53 -35.39
N ILE A 5 -7.89 -14.31 -35.63
CA ILE A 5 -8.81 -13.69 -34.69
C ILE A 5 -9.26 -14.84 -33.78
N LEU A 6 -8.93 -14.76 -32.49
CA LEU A 6 -9.60 -15.55 -31.46
C LEU A 6 -10.31 -14.57 -30.52
N THR A 7 -11.58 -14.35 -30.81
CA THR A 7 -12.54 -13.65 -29.94
C THR A 7 -13.13 -14.69 -28.99
N VAL A 8 -12.95 -14.53 -27.67
CA VAL A 8 -13.80 -15.22 -26.68
C VAL A 8 -14.13 -14.25 -25.54
N VAL A 9 -15.36 -13.73 -25.66
CA VAL A 9 -16.33 -13.41 -24.59
C VAL A 9 -16.10 -12.13 -23.77
N ALA A 10 -16.99 -11.18 -24.08
CA ALA A 10 -17.42 -10.11 -23.21
C ALA A 10 -17.90 -10.64 -21.84
N LEU A 11 -17.33 -10.08 -20.77
CA LEU A 11 -18.03 -9.87 -19.51
C LEU A 11 -18.04 -8.37 -19.25
N THR A 12 -19.09 -7.73 -19.75
CA THR A 12 -19.71 -6.61 -19.05
C THR A 12 -19.94 -7.01 -17.59
N ASN A 13 -19.49 -6.16 -16.67
CA ASN A 13 -19.55 -6.22 -15.20
C ASN A 13 -18.38 -6.94 -14.49
N ILE A 14 -17.90 -6.26 -13.44
CA ILE A 14 -16.88 -6.67 -12.46
C ILE A 14 -15.45 -6.22 -12.81
N VAL A 15 -15.26 -4.93 -13.05
CA VAL A 15 -14.23 -4.21 -12.29
C VAL A 15 -14.92 -3.04 -11.59
N ALA A 16 -15.96 -3.34 -10.82
CA ALA A 16 -15.97 -2.77 -9.48
C ALA A 16 -14.75 -3.41 -8.84
N SER A 17 -13.58 -2.80 -9.06
CA SER A 17 -12.43 -3.04 -8.22
C SER A 17 -12.96 -2.84 -6.82
N ALA A 18 -13.20 -3.94 -6.11
CA ALA A 18 -13.24 -3.96 -4.67
C ALA A 18 -11.82 -3.64 -4.18
N GLN A 19 -11.27 -2.48 -4.61
CA GLN A 19 -10.61 -1.63 -3.66
C GLN A 19 -11.70 -1.40 -2.62
N PRO A 20 -11.61 -1.93 -1.39
CA PRO A 20 -12.36 -1.31 -0.31
C PRO A 20 -12.12 0.17 -0.49
N THR A 21 -13.17 0.95 -0.78
CA THR A 21 -13.06 2.39 -0.99
C THR A 21 -12.12 2.87 0.10
N LEU A 22 -10.96 3.43 -0.24
CA LEU A 22 -9.92 3.77 0.74
C LEU A 22 -10.51 4.57 1.92
N ASP A 23 -11.60 5.29 1.66
CA ASP A 23 -12.42 6.01 2.65
C ASP A 23 -13.09 5.16 3.73
N SER A 24 -13.40 3.89 3.48
CA SER A 24 -14.05 2.96 4.43
C SER A 24 -13.06 2.06 5.17
N ASP A 25 -11.74 2.22 4.95
CA ASP A 25 -10.75 1.42 5.67
C ASP A 25 -10.64 1.91 7.13
N PRO A 26 -10.70 1.04 8.14
CA PRO A 26 -10.60 1.45 9.55
C PRO A 26 -9.31 2.24 9.88
N LEU A 27 -8.21 2.02 9.15
CA LEU A 27 -6.98 2.82 9.25
C LEU A 27 -7.21 4.27 8.78
N CYS A 28 -8.03 4.44 7.74
CA CYS A 28 -8.38 5.72 7.17
C CYS A 28 -9.48 6.42 7.96
N GLU A 29 -10.38 5.69 8.61
CA GLU A 29 -11.43 6.26 9.47
C GLU A 29 -10.95 6.65 10.87
N GLY A 30 -9.70 6.33 11.23
CA GLY A 30 -9.15 6.61 12.56
C GLY A 30 -9.72 5.70 13.66
N ARG A 31 -10.28 4.55 13.29
CA ARG A 31 -10.80 3.55 14.23
C ARG A 31 -9.72 2.61 14.78
N ILE A 32 -8.52 2.69 14.21
CA ILE A 32 -7.34 1.89 14.58
C ILE A 32 -6.24 2.82 15.12
N ASP A 33 -5.48 2.36 16.10
CA ASP A 33 -4.26 3.05 16.57
C ASP A 33 -3.17 2.94 15.50
N VAL A 34 -2.99 4.03 14.74
CA VAL A 34 -2.03 4.08 13.63
C VAL A 34 -0.59 3.84 14.09
N THR A 35 -0.22 4.29 15.30
CA THR A 35 1.13 4.09 15.81
C THR A 35 1.39 2.62 16.06
N ARG A 36 0.48 1.93 16.77
CA ARG A 36 0.58 0.48 17.01
C ARG A 36 0.53 -0.33 15.72
N TYR A 37 -0.26 0.11 14.74
CA TYR A 37 -0.30 -0.51 13.43
C TYR A 37 1.07 -0.44 12.73
N ILE A 38 1.66 0.76 12.68
CA ILE A 38 2.96 0.97 12.05
C ILE A 38 4.05 0.18 12.79
N GLU A 39 4.05 0.15 14.13
CA GLU A 39 4.98 -0.66 14.92
C GLU A 39 4.88 -2.15 14.59
N CYS A 40 3.66 -2.70 14.53
CA CYS A 40 3.45 -4.09 14.12
C CYS A 40 3.96 -4.37 12.71
N MET A 41 3.69 -3.47 11.75
CA MET A 41 4.17 -3.61 10.37
C MET A 41 5.70 -3.58 10.29
N ARG A 42 6.36 -2.74 11.10
CA ARG A 42 7.83 -2.70 11.19
C ARG A 42 8.43 -3.98 11.77
N GLU A 43 7.73 -4.62 12.70
CA GLU A 43 8.16 -5.90 13.27
C GLU A 43 7.97 -7.05 12.28
N LYS A 44 6.79 -7.14 11.65
CA LYS A 44 6.39 -8.28 10.83
C LYS A 44 6.81 -8.21 9.37
N TYR A 45 7.13 -7.02 8.84
CA TYR A 45 7.50 -6.82 7.44
C TYR A 45 8.83 -6.09 7.25
N ARG A 46 9.77 -6.35 8.17
CA ARG A 46 11.15 -5.87 8.06
C ARG A 46 11.93 -6.67 7.01
N PRO A 47 12.85 -6.06 6.23
CA PRO A 47 13.20 -4.63 6.20
C PRO A 47 12.37 -3.79 5.22
N ALA A 48 11.55 -4.42 4.36
CA ALA A 48 10.85 -3.75 3.27
C ALA A 48 9.97 -2.59 3.75
N PHE A 49 9.25 -2.76 4.86
CA PHE A 49 8.39 -1.71 5.40
C PHE A 49 9.17 -0.51 5.97
N ASP A 50 10.31 -0.74 6.64
CA ASP A 50 11.18 0.34 7.12
C ASP A 50 11.71 1.20 5.95
N MET A 51 12.04 0.55 4.84
CA MET A 51 12.50 1.22 3.61
C MET A 51 11.37 2.00 2.96
N ALA A 52 10.16 1.44 2.88
CA ALA A 52 8.99 2.15 2.38
C ALA A 52 8.67 3.40 3.22
N LEU A 53 8.71 3.29 4.55
CA LEU A 53 8.58 4.43 5.45
C LEU A 53 9.68 5.47 5.24
N THR A 54 10.92 5.04 5.02
CA THR A 54 12.03 5.97 4.74
C THR A 54 11.82 6.70 3.42
N CYS A 55 11.43 5.98 2.37
CA CYS A 55 11.12 6.56 1.07
C CYS A 55 9.91 7.49 1.11
N SER A 56 8.95 7.27 2.02
CA SER A 56 7.75 8.12 2.13
C SER A 56 8.06 9.61 2.37
N ARG A 57 9.26 9.94 2.87
CA ARG A 57 9.74 11.33 2.96
C ARG A 57 9.75 12.05 1.61
N LYS A 58 9.91 11.30 0.51
CA LYS A 58 9.81 11.82 -0.87
C LYS A 58 8.41 12.28 -1.24
N LEU A 59 7.38 11.72 -0.59
CA LEU A 59 6.00 12.17 -0.70
C LEU A 59 5.70 13.42 0.16
N GLY A 60 6.72 14.00 0.81
CA GLY A 60 6.55 15.10 1.75
C GLY A 60 6.03 14.67 3.12
N ALA A 61 6.02 13.36 3.43
CA ALA A 61 5.64 12.86 4.75
C ALA A 61 6.64 13.33 5.82
N GLN A 62 6.15 14.03 6.85
CA GLN A 62 6.99 14.52 7.96
C GLN A 62 6.82 13.67 9.22
N ALA A 63 5.61 13.15 9.46
CA ALA A 63 5.31 12.21 10.54
C ALA A 63 5.07 10.80 9.99
N MET A 64 5.33 9.77 10.81
CA MET A 64 5.03 8.38 10.45
C MET A 64 3.56 8.17 10.06
N THR A 65 2.64 8.86 10.73
CA THR A 65 1.20 8.80 10.43
C THR A 65 0.85 9.36 9.06
N ASP A 66 1.68 10.24 8.49
CA ASP A 66 1.42 10.85 7.19
C ASP A 66 1.49 9.82 6.07
N PHE A 67 2.27 8.75 6.24
CA PHE A 67 2.27 7.61 5.33
C PHE A 67 0.88 6.98 5.19
N ILE A 68 0.15 6.83 6.30
CA ILE A 68 -1.23 6.34 6.28
C ILE A 68 -2.15 7.37 5.65
N LYS A 69 -2.02 8.66 6.00
CA LYS A 69 -2.84 9.72 5.38
C LYS A 69 -2.65 9.82 3.87
N LEU A 70 -1.41 9.68 3.37
CA LEU A 70 -1.09 9.61 1.95
C LEU A 70 -1.74 8.39 1.30
N SER A 71 -1.62 7.22 1.93
CA SER A 71 -2.24 5.97 1.45
C SER A 71 -3.77 6.07 1.40
N CYS A 72 -4.38 6.79 2.35
CA CYS A 72 -5.81 7.07 2.41
C CYS A 72 -6.26 8.22 1.50
N GLY A 73 -5.36 8.84 0.72
CA GLY A 73 -5.69 10.00 -0.12
C GLY A 73 -6.03 11.29 0.63
N LYS A 74 -5.81 11.34 1.96
CA LYS A 74 -6.03 12.53 2.80
C LYS A 74 -4.90 13.55 2.69
N LEU A 75 -3.72 13.08 2.29
CA LEU A 75 -2.63 13.92 1.81
C LEU A 75 -2.40 13.58 0.35
N LEU A 76 -2.14 14.60 -0.45
CA LEU A 76 -1.88 14.45 -1.88
C LEU A 76 -0.42 14.78 -2.14
N ALA A 77 0.28 13.87 -2.80
CA ALA A 77 1.61 14.11 -3.33
C ALA A 77 1.50 14.69 -4.75
N THR A 78 2.53 15.43 -5.18
CA THR A 78 2.65 15.80 -6.60
C THR A 78 3.10 14.58 -7.41
N LYS A 79 2.85 14.59 -8.72
CA LYS A 79 3.34 13.53 -9.62
C LYS A 79 4.87 13.32 -9.56
N GLU A 80 5.60 14.41 -9.34
CA GLU A 80 7.06 14.37 -9.20
C GLU A 80 7.46 13.63 -7.91
N GLN A 81 6.80 13.94 -6.79
CA GLN A 81 7.00 13.25 -5.52
C GLN A 81 6.64 11.77 -5.59
N GLU A 82 5.55 11.41 -6.26
CA GLU A 82 5.17 10.02 -6.51
C GLU A 82 6.22 9.27 -7.33
N THR A 83 6.79 9.94 -8.32
CA THR A 83 7.88 9.40 -9.16
C THR A 83 9.14 9.16 -8.32
N GLU A 84 9.57 10.16 -7.54
CA GLU A 84 10.72 10.04 -6.64
C GLU A 84 10.54 8.93 -5.61
N TYR A 85 9.33 8.79 -5.07
CA TYR A 85 8.99 7.72 -4.14
C TYR A 85 9.12 6.34 -4.80
N GLY A 86 8.54 6.16 -6.00
CA GLY A 86 8.63 4.92 -6.76
C GLY A 86 10.06 4.53 -7.09
N ASP A 87 10.91 5.50 -7.44
CA ASP A 87 12.32 5.24 -7.74
C ASP A 87 13.13 4.91 -6.48
N CYS A 88 12.84 5.56 -5.35
CA CYS A 88 13.41 5.21 -4.06
C CYS A 88 13.09 3.76 -3.66
N LEU A 89 11.82 3.32 -3.83
CA LEU A 89 11.40 1.96 -3.52
C LEU A 89 12.15 0.92 -4.36
N LYS A 90 12.24 1.13 -5.68
CA LYS A 90 12.93 0.21 -6.60
C LYS A 90 14.41 0.04 -6.27
N GLN A 91 15.05 1.10 -5.80
CA GLN A 91 16.48 1.07 -5.42
C GLN A 91 16.71 0.45 -4.04
N SER A 92 15.74 0.61 -3.12
CA SER A 92 15.91 0.25 -1.72
C SER A 92 15.42 -1.15 -1.40
N ILE A 93 14.34 -1.61 -2.03
CA ILE A 93 13.67 -2.88 -1.70
C ILE A 93 14.02 -3.92 -2.76
N SER A 94 14.77 -4.96 -2.36
CA SER A 94 15.00 -6.12 -3.22
C SER A 94 13.70 -6.92 -3.39
N PRO A 95 13.35 -7.39 -4.61
CA PRO A 95 12.21 -8.29 -4.81
C PRO A 95 12.25 -9.53 -3.92
N SER A 96 13.45 -10.05 -3.60
CA SER A 96 13.63 -11.20 -2.71
C SER A 96 13.27 -10.94 -1.25
N SER A 97 13.17 -9.67 -0.85
CA SER A 97 12.78 -9.25 0.50
C SER A 97 11.30 -8.85 0.60
N ALA A 98 10.59 -8.81 -0.52
CA ALA A 98 9.17 -8.51 -0.56
C ALA A 98 8.36 -9.78 -0.27
N LEU A 99 7.32 -9.65 0.56
CA LEU A 99 6.31 -10.69 0.70
C LEU A 99 5.51 -10.77 -0.60
N ASN A 100 5.03 -11.97 -0.91
CA ASN A 100 3.99 -12.13 -1.92
C ASN A 100 2.67 -11.51 -1.41
N GLU A 101 1.69 -11.38 -2.30
CA GLU A 101 0.43 -10.71 -2.02
C GLU A 101 -0.30 -11.32 -0.81
N ASP A 102 -0.43 -12.65 -0.74
CA ASP A 102 -1.08 -13.34 0.37
C ASP A 102 -0.37 -13.12 1.71
N GLY A 103 0.97 -13.19 1.70
CA GLY A 103 1.79 -12.96 2.89
C GLY A 103 1.66 -11.52 3.39
N LEU A 104 1.68 -10.55 2.47
CA LEU A 104 1.48 -9.15 2.79
C LEU A 104 0.07 -8.91 3.35
N LEU A 105 -0.97 -9.47 2.71
CA LEU A 105 -2.36 -9.34 3.15
C LEU A 105 -2.54 -9.87 4.58
N LYS A 106 -1.95 -11.03 4.89
CA LYS A 106 -1.98 -11.61 6.23
C LYS A 106 -1.30 -10.69 7.26
N VAL A 107 -0.13 -10.15 6.95
CA VAL A 107 0.56 -9.21 7.84
C VAL A 107 -0.27 -7.95 8.07
N VAL A 108 -0.89 -7.39 7.02
CA VAL A 108 -1.76 -6.24 7.10
C VAL A 108 -2.97 -6.52 8.01
N GLN A 109 -3.64 -7.67 7.85
CA GLN A 109 -4.79 -8.06 8.66
C GLN A 109 -4.42 -8.30 10.13
N ASP A 110 -3.30 -8.98 10.37
CA ASP A 110 -2.76 -9.21 11.71
C ASP A 110 -2.49 -7.88 12.41
N CYS A 111 -1.84 -6.93 11.73
CA CYS A 111 -1.49 -5.64 12.32
C CYS A 111 -2.71 -4.74 12.51
N ARG A 112 -3.72 -4.82 11.64
CA ARG A 112 -5.02 -4.15 11.88
C ARG A 112 -5.69 -4.67 13.14
N SER A 113 -5.72 -5.99 13.30
CA SER A 113 -6.31 -6.64 14.47
C SER A 113 -5.55 -6.27 15.75
N TYR A 114 -4.22 -6.29 15.71
CA TYR A 114 -3.35 -5.90 16.83
C TYR A 114 -3.56 -4.44 17.28
N ALA A 115 -3.82 -3.55 16.33
CA ALA A 115 -3.98 -2.13 16.57
C ALA A 115 -5.44 -1.70 16.84
N THR A 116 -6.38 -2.64 16.79
CA THR A 116 -7.77 -2.46 17.23
C THR A 116 -7.84 -2.75 18.73
N LYS A 117 -8.45 -1.85 19.52
CA LYS A 117 -8.61 -2.02 20.98
C LYS A 117 -9.66 -3.06 21.32
#